data_AF-A0A1S4BGU5-F1
#
_entry.id   AF-A0A1S4BGU5-F1
#
_cell.length_a   1.000
_cell.length_b   1.000
_cell.length_c   1.000
_cell.angle_alpha   90.00
_cell.angle_beta   90.00
_cell.angle_gamma   90.00
#
_symmetry.space_group_name_H-M   'P 1'
#
loop_
_entity.id
_entity.type
_entity.pdbx_description
1 polymer ?
#
loop_
_entity_poly.entity_id
_entity_poly.type
_entity_poly.pdbx_seq_one_letter_code
_entity_poly.pdbx_strand_id
1 'polypeptide(L)'
;MLSEHGVNLTYKQAWRAKEKALEFLRGQPTDSYSRLLSYLYILEKTYPGSVVKLQKTKDGYFLYAFVALSTSIKGWEHCRPVVVVDGTFLKSAYMGIMLKTSTIDATGSILPLAYAIVDSENDASWRWFFEQFKHAYGEKPNMLLFRTGMRFMKGHLKLSELYFATAQSYTLDEFNERISKIAEIDTPVKAYLYDIGYHRWSRVHATMNKTWTMPSNIVESLNAVTKDARELPVVELLEYMRTLLERWTNEKLLNTNGTFTYLGRKYNKESEDNKTLSQKMRVRASTNYIHTVIDDVKRFIICLENKRCSCGQFHLDELPCPHALAALRHRKESYKNYCSLYYTRESLL
;
A
#
# COMPACT_ATOMS: atom_id res chain seq x y z
N MET A 1 -24.58 27.97 12.99
CA MET A 1 -23.80 28.96 12.21
C MET A 1 -24.50 30.31 12.02
N LEU A 2 -25.63 30.46 11.31
CA LEU A 2 -26.25 31.78 11.08
C LEU A 2 -26.83 32.43 12.36
N SER A 3 -27.40 31.64 13.28
CA SER A 3 -27.98 32.11 14.54
C SER A 3 -26.96 32.29 15.68
N GLU A 4 -25.77 31.70 15.59
CA GLU A 4 -24.77 31.71 16.67
C GLU A 4 -23.85 32.94 16.66
N HIS A 5 -23.76 33.65 15.53
CA HIS A 5 -22.85 34.78 15.38
C HIS A 5 -23.54 36.10 14.99
N GLY A 6 -24.87 36.12 14.87
CA GLY A 6 -25.64 37.33 14.58
C GLY A 6 -25.38 37.94 13.20
N VAL A 7 -24.72 37.21 12.29
CA VAL A 7 -24.39 37.68 10.94
C VAL A 7 -25.30 36.99 9.92
N ASN A 8 -26.12 37.77 9.20
CA ASN A 8 -26.93 37.26 8.10
C ASN A 8 -26.11 37.26 6.80
N LEU A 9 -25.66 36.08 6.37
CA LEU A 9 -24.72 35.93 5.25
C LEU A 9 -25.23 34.88 4.26
N THR A 10 -25.33 35.25 2.99
CA THR A 10 -25.73 34.29 1.94
C THR A 10 -24.60 33.31 1.64
N TYR A 11 -24.94 32.12 1.15
CA TYR A 11 -23.94 31.13 0.73
C TYR A 11 -22.91 31.70 -0.26
N LYS A 12 -23.35 32.52 -1.24
CA LYS A 12 -22.45 33.17 -2.21
C LYS A 12 -21.48 34.16 -1.54
N GLN A 13 -21.93 34.92 -0.55
CA GLN A 13 -21.06 35.81 0.21
C GLN A 13 -20.05 35.01 1.05
N ALA A 14 -20.49 33.91 1.67
CA ALA A 14 -19.62 33.06 2.49
C ALA A 14 -18.53 32.41 1.64
N TRP A 15 -18.91 31.91 0.46
CA TRP A 15 -17.96 31.35 -0.49
C TRP A 15 -16.97 32.43 -0.98
N ARG A 16 -17.42 33.60 -1.43
CA ARG A 16 -16.51 34.67 -1.87
C ARG A 16 -15.56 35.14 -0.77
N ALA A 17 -16.03 35.24 0.47
CA ALA A 17 -15.19 35.58 1.60
C ALA A 17 -14.14 34.50 1.86
N LYS A 18 -14.53 33.22 1.79
CA LYS A 18 -13.61 32.08 1.86
C LYS A 18 -12.55 32.12 0.75
N GLU A 19 -12.93 32.34 -0.51
CA GLU A 19 -11.97 32.41 -1.62
C GLU A 19 -10.97 33.55 -1.44
N LYS A 20 -11.43 34.75 -1.06
CA LYS A 20 -10.53 35.88 -0.76
C LYS A 20 -9.58 35.59 0.40
N ALA A 21 -10.07 34.95 1.46
CA ALA A 21 -9.22 34.56 2.58
C ALA A 21 -8.19 33.49 2.17
N LEU A 22 -8.58 32.52 1.33
CA LEU A 22 -7.68 31.51 0.79
C LEU A 22 -6.61 32.14 -0.12
N GLU A 23 -6.99 33.07 -0.99
CA GLU A 23 -6.05 33.82 -1.84
C GLU A 23 -5.06 34.62 -0.99
N PHE A 24 -5.52 35.28 0.07
CA PHE A 24 -4.64 36.00 1.00
C PHE A 24 -3.66 35.07 1.73
N LEU A 25 -4.10 33.87 2.13
CA LEU A 25 -3.28 32.91 2.86
C LEU A 25 -2.34 32.08 1.97
N ARG A 26 -2.75 31.76 0.74
CA ARG A 26 -2.09 30.79 -0.14
C ARG A 26 -1.55 31.38 -1.44
N GLY A 27 -1.80 32.66 -1.70
CA GLY A 27 -1.49 33.33 -2.96
C GLY A 27 -2.43 32.92 -4.09
N GLN A 28 -2.19 33.48 -5.28
CA GLN A 28 -2.97 33.09 -6.45
C GLN A 28 -2.47 31.74 -6.99
N PRO A 29 -3.39 30.84 -7.40
CA PRO A 29 -3.01 29.58 -8.02
C PRO A 29 -2.05 29.73 -9.21
N THR A 30 -2.18 30.79 -10.03
CA THR A 30 -1.28 31.14 -11.15
C THR A 30 0.18 31.29 -10.71
N ASP A 31 0.42 31.91 -9.56
CA ASP A 31 1.75 32.18 -9.03
C ASP A 31 2.46 30.89 -8.60
N SER A 32 1.69 29.90 -8.13
CA SER A 32 2.23 28.58 -7.80
C SER A 32 2.71 27.86 -9.07
N TYR A 33 1.95 27.91 -10.17
CA TYR A 33 2.37 27.31 -11.44
C TYR A 33 3.56 28.01 -12.09
N SER A 34 3.70 29.33 -11.93
CA SER A 34 4.88 30.05 -12.43
C SER A 34 6.16 29.66 -11.69
N ARG A 35 6.05 29.29 -10.41
CA ARG A 35 7.15 28.80 -9.56
C ARG A 35 7.44 27.30 -9.72
N LEU A 36 6.59 26.55 -10.41
CA LEU A 36 6.71 25.09 -10.50
C LEU A 36 8.03 24.64 -11.13
N LEU A 37 8.47 25.30 -12.20
CA LEU A 37 9.72 24.96 -12.89
C LEU A 37 10.94 25.13 -12.00
N SER A 38 11.05 26.28 -11.31
CA SER A 38 12.16 26.56 -10.42
C SER A 38 12.14 25.62 -9.21
N TYR A 39 10.96 25.31 -8.68
CA TYR A 39 10.80 24.34 -7.61
C TYR A 39 11.30 22.94 -8.00
N LEU A 40 10.85 22.40 -9.15
CA LEU A 40 11.27 21.08 -9.63
C LEU A 40 12.78 21.03 -9.91
N TYR A 41 13.34 22.11 -10.45
CA TYR A 41 14.79 22.24 -10.66
C TYR A 41 15.56 22.19 -9.33
N ILE A 42 15.13 22.94 -8.32
CA ILE A 42 15.75 22.91 -6.99
C ILE A 42 15.63 21.51 -6.39
N LEU A 43 14.46 20.88 -6.49
CA LEU A 43 14.23 19.54 -5.99
C LEU A 43 15.20 18.51 -6.60
N GLU A 44 15.40 18.56 -7.91
CA GLU A 44 16.35 17.67 -8.60
C GLU A 44 17.80 17.90 -8.14
N LYS A 45 18.19 19.15 -7.90
CA LYS A 45 19.53 19.50 -7.40
C LYS A 45 19.75 19.13 -5.94
N THR A 46 18.75 19.31 -5.09
CA THR A 46 18.83 19.05 -3.65
C THR A 46 18.82 17.55 -3.33
N TYR A 47 18.16 16.72 -4.15
CA TYR A 47 18.10 15.27 -3.95
C TYR A 47 18.75 14.52 -5.12
N PRO A 48 20.10 14.48 -5.21
CA PRO A 48 20.80 13.70 -6.22
C PRO A 48 20.31 12.24 -6.26
N GLY A 49 20.08 11.75 -7.48
CA GLY A 49 19.52 10.41 -7.74
C GLY A 49 17.99 10.34 -7.68
N SER A 50 17.29 11.44 -7.42
CA SER A 50 15.83 11.52 -7.60
C SER A 50 15.47 11.60 -9.07
N VAL A 51 14.28 11.13 -9.42
CA VAL A 51 13.72 11.30 -10.76
C VAL A 51 12.59 12.31 -10.69
N VAL A 52 12.85 13.48 -11.27
CA VAL A 52 11.89 14.57 -11.40
C VAL A 52 11.62 14.80 -12.88
N LYS A 53 10.36 14.74 -13.29
CA LYS A 53 9.98 14.84 -14.71
C LYS A 53 8.81 15.78 -14.89
N LEU A 54 8.88 16.55 -15.97
CA LEU A 54 7.87 17.52 -16.35
C LEU A 54 7.47 17.27 -17.80
N GLN A 55 6.18 17.19 -18.06
CA GLN A 55 5.61 17.25 -19.39
C GLN A 55 4.90 18.58 -19.59
N LYS A 56 5.09 19.16 -20.77
CA LYS A 56 4.39 20.36 -21.23
C LYS A 56 3.53 20.04 -22.45
N THR A 57 2.51 20.84 -22.69
CA THR A 57 1.77 20.85 -23.96
C THR A 57 2.66 21.41 -25.08
N LYS A 58 2.19 21.31 -26.32
CA LYS A 58 2.88 21.89 -27.48
C LYS A 58 3.09 23.40 -27.34
N ASP A 59 2.16 24.08 -26.68
CA ASP A 59 2.19 25.53 -26.45
C ASP A 59 3.02 25.91 -25.20
N GLY A 60 3.69 24.93 -24.57
CA GLY A 60 4.59 25.17 -23.44
C GLY A 60 3.91 25.25 -22.06
N TYR A 61 2.60 25.04 -21.98
CA TYR A 61 1.89 25.00 -20.70
C TYR A 61 2.19 23.71 -19.94
N PHE A 62 2.14 23.79 -18.61
CA PHE A 62 2.23 22.62 -17.75
C PHE A 62 1.18 21.58 -18.12
N LEU A 63 1.60 20.32 -18.22
CA LEU A 63 0.71 19.18 -18.39
C LEU A 63 0.85 18.22 -17.22
N TYR A 64 2.02 17.57 -17.07
CA TYR A 64 2.28 16.58 -16.01
C TYR A 64 3.54 16.87 -15.23
N ALA A 65 3.55 16.54 -13.94
CA ALA A 65 4.75 16.48 -13.10
C ALA A 65 4.84 15.12 -12.41
N PHE A 66 6.04 14.57 -12.32
CA PHE A 66 6.33 13.33 -11.62
C PHE A 66 7.54 13.54 -10.71
N VAL A 67 7.46 12.99 -9.49
CA VAL A 67 8.53 13.01 -8.51
C VAL A 67 8.68 11.63 -7.88
N ALA A 68 9.89 11.09 -7.96
CA ALA A 68 10.36 9.97 -7.15
C ALA A 68 11.65 10.39 -6.45
N LEU A 69 11.62 10.46 -5.12
CA LEU A 69 12.77 10.89 -4.33
C LEU A 69 13.81 9.77 -4.22
N SER A 70 15.10 10.13 -4.19
CA SER A 70 16.21 9.19 -4.12
C SER A 70 16.15 8.28 -2.88
N THR A 71 15.60 8.77 -1.76
CA THR A 71 15.34 7.97 -0.56
C THR A 71 14.35 6.83 -0.82
N SER A 72 13.25 7.11 -1.51
CA SER A 72 12.26 6.11 -1.91
C SER A 72 12.81 5.13 -2.96
N ILE A 73 13.61 5.63 -3.91
CA ILE A 73 14.27 4.79 -4.92
C ILE A 73 15.22 3.79 -4.26
N LYS A 74 16.09 4.23 -3.35
CA LYS A 74 16.97 3.34 -2.58
C LYS A 74 16.17 2.37 -1.69
N GLY A 75 15.11 2.86 -1.06
CA GLY A 75 14.25 2.05 -0.21
C GLY A 75 13.55 0.89 -0.93
N TRP A 76 13.26 1.03 -2.23
CA TRP A 76 12.62 0.02 -3.05
C TRP A 76 13.43 -1.28 -3.17
N GLU A 77 14.75 -1.21 -3.12
CA GLU A 77 15.62 -2.39 -3.24
C GLU A 77 15.32 -3.42 -2.14
N HIS A 78 15.05 -2.92 -0.92
CA HIS A 78 14.76 -3.72 0.27
C HIS A 78 13.27 -4.06 0.42
N CYS A 79 12.41 -3.61 -0.48
CA CYS A 79 10.97 -3.88 -0.45
C CYS A 79 10.63 -5.10 -1.31
N ARG A 80 9.57 -5.81 -0.92
CA ARG A 80 8.93 -6.78 -1.82
C ARG A 80 8.47 -6.05 -3.08
N PRO A 81 8.52 -6.69 -4.25
CA PRO A 81 8.18 -6.06 -5.53
C PRO A 81 6.65 -5.89 -5.70
N VAL A 82 5.99 -5.27 -4.73
CA VAL A 82 4.55 -5.01 -4.71
C VAL A 82 4.34 -3.51 -4.72
N VAL A 83 3.74 -3.00 -5.78
CA VAL A 83 3.42 -1.58 -5.96
C VAL A 83 1.91 -1.41 -5.91
N VAL A 84 1.46 -0.50 -5.07
CA VAL A 84 0.06 -0.07 -5.01
C VAL A 84 -0.07 1.32 -5.58
N VAL A 85 -1.02 1.48 -6.49
CA VAL A 85 -1.25 2.70 -7.26
C VAL A 85 -2.65 3.21 -7.00
N ASP A 86 -2.75 4.50 -6.70
CA ASP A 86 -4.02 5.18 -6.47
C ASP A 86 -4.06 6.55 -7.13
N GLY A 87 -5.26 6.94 -7.57
CA GLY A 87 -5.54 8.25 -8.14
C GLY A 87 -6.55 8.99 -7.27
N THR A 88 -6.23 10.23 -6.93
CA THR A 88 -7.14 11.09 -6.15
C THR A 88 -7.34 12.44 -6.79
N PHE A 89 -8.60 12.88 -6.85
CA PHE A 89 -8.93 14.22 -7.32
C PHE A 89 -8.29 15.29 -6.46
N LEU A 90 -7.62 16.25 -7.11
CA LEU A 90 -7.22 17.50 -6.51
C LEU A 90 -8.44 18.40 -6.35
N LYS A 91 -8.41 19.23 -5.32
CA LYS A 91 -9.48 20.17 -4.96
C LYS A 91 -9.08 21.63 -5.15
N SER A 92 -7.88 21.87 -5.69
CA SER A 92 -7.38 23.20 -6.00
C SER A 92 -8.07 23.78 -7.25
N ALA A 93 -7.84 25.07 -7.50
CA ALA A 93 -8.51 25.81 -8.58
C ALA A 93 -8.35 25.21 -9.99
N TYR A 94 -7.22 24.54 -10.25
CA TYR A 94 -6.92 23.92 -11.55
C TYR A 94 -7.27 22.43 -11.63
N MET A 95 -7.87 21.88 -10.56
CA MET A 95 -8.30 20.49 -10.47
C MET A 95 -7.18 19.51 -10.89
N GLY A 96 -7.52 18.39 -11.54
CA GLY A 96 -6.59 17.33 -11.91
C GLY A 96 -6.59 16.15 -10.94
N ILE A 97 -5.66 15.24 -11.17
CA ILE A 97 -5.50 14.00 -10.41
C ILE A 97 -4.09 13.94 -9.85
N MET A 98 -3.99 13.65 -8.55
CA MET A 98 -2.75 13.19 -7.94
C MET A 98 -2.69 11.67 -8.01
N LEU A 99 -1.76 11.15 -8.81
CA LEU A 99 -1.39 9.74 -8.83
C LEU A 99 -0.32 9.49 -7.77
N LYS A 100 -0.46 8.40 -7.02
CA LYS A 100 0.48 8.01 -5.96
C LYS A 100 0.80 6.53 -6.08
N THR A 101 2.06 6.19 -5.86
CA THR A 101 2.53 4.82 -5.74
C THR A 101 3.12 4.61 -4.36
N SER A 102 2.84 3.44 -3.78
CA SER A 102 3.37 3.04 -2.46
C SER A 102 3.63 1.56 -2.43
N THR A 103 4.51 1.15 -1.51
CA THR A 103 4.78 -0.25 -1.18
C THR A 103 4.77 -0.46 0.34
N ILE A 104 5.09 -1.67 0.78
CA ILE A 104 5.33 -2.00 2.17
C ILE A 104 6.73 -2.56 2.31
N ASP A 105 7.43 -2.06 3.32
CA ASP A 105 8.78 -2.49 3.64
C ASP A 105 8.83 -3.67 4.62
N ALA A 106 10.05 -4.07 4.97
CA ALA A 106 10.33 -5.13 5.93
C ALA A 106 9.89 -4.83 7.37
N THR A 107 9.53 -3.58 7.72
CA THR A 107 8.91 -3.27 9.02
C THR A 107 7.40 -3.47 9.01
N GLY A 108 6.79 -3.60 7.83
CA GLY A 108 5.34 -3.57 7.65
C GLY A 108 4.76 -2.16 7.51
N SER A 109 5.61 -1.14 7.36
CA SER A 109 5.21 0.25 7.20
C SER A 109 5.04 0.61 5.72
N ILE A 110 4.18 1.60 5.44
CA ILE A 110 3.97 2.11 4.09
C ILE A 110 5.19 2.93 3.67
N LEU A 111 5.76 2.61 2.51
CA LEU A 111 6.78 3.42 1.84
C LEU A 111 6.17 4.03 0.58
N PRO A 112 5.89 5.35 0.56
CA PRO A 112 5.55 6.06 -0.66
C PRO A 112 6.73 6.01 -1.63
N LEU A 113 6.46 5.66 -2.88
CA LEU A 113 7.45 5.54 -3.93
C LEU A 113 7.51 6.83 -4.75
N ALA A 114 6.46 7.13 -5.49
CA ALA A 114 6.37 8.30 -6.34
C ALA A 114 4.98 8.93 -6.31
N TYR A 115 4.93 10.21 -6.65
CA TYR A 115 3.70 10.95 -6.85
C TYR A 115 3.76 11.77 -8.14
N ALA A 116 2.61 11.93 -8.78
CA ALA A 116 2.48 12.71 -9.99
C ALA A 116 1.19 13.54 -10.00
N ILE A 117 1.26 14.68 -10.68
CA ILE A 117 0.12 15.55 -10.95
C ILE A 117 -0.19 15.40 -12.44
N VAL A 118 -1.41 14.98 -12.74
CA VAL A 118 -1.90 14.78 -14.12
C VAL A 118 -3.25 15.47 -14.35
N ASP A 119 -3.60 15.67 -15.61
CA ASP A 119 -4.82 16.36 -16.03
C ASP A 119 -6.09 15.54 -15.70
N SER A 120 -6.05 14.23 -15.95
CA SER A 120 -7.16 13.30 -15.71
C SER A 120 -6.66 11.85 -15.70
N GLU A 121 -7.47 10.91 -15.22
CA GLU A 121 -7.17 9.46 -15.34
C GLU A 121 -7.52 8.98 -16.76
N ASN A 122 -6.58 9.09 -17.70
CA ASN A 122 -6.73 8.67 -19.09
C ASN A 122 -5.51 7.84 -19.54
N ASP A 123 -5.60 7.21 -20.70
CA ASP A 123 -4.55 6.31 -21.18
C ASP A 123 -3.20 7.02 -21.38
N ALA A 124 -3.20 8.30 -21.78
CA ALA A 124 -1.98 9.07 -21.98
C ALA A 124 -1.28 9.39 -20.65
N SER A 125 -2.03 9.84 -19.64
CA SER A 125 -1.49 10.15 -18.32
C SER A 125 -1.00 8.90 -17.60
N TRP A 126 -1.72 7.77 -17.71
CA TRP A 126 -1.27 6.49 -17.17
C TRP A 126 -0.03 5.96 -17.88
N ARG A 127 0.02 5.99 -19.21
CA ARG A 127 1.19 5.56 -19.97
C ARG A 127 2.42 6.38 -19.58
N TRP A 128 2.30 7.70 -19.58
CA TRP A 128 3.39 8.58 -19.21
C TRP A 128 3.84 8.36 -17.76
N PHE A 129 2.91 8.20 -16.82
CA PHE A 129 3.21 7.91 -15.42
C PHE A 129 4.03 6.63 -15.26
N PHE A 130 3.60 5.53 -15.90
CA PHE A 130 4.31 4.25 -15.80
C PHE A 130 5.65 4.25 -16.54
N GLU A 131 5.80 5.04 -17.60
CA GLU A 131 7.10 5.28 -18.23
C GLU A 131 8.08 5.97 -17.27
N GLN A 132 7.64 7.01 -16.55
CA GLN A 132 8.48 7.68 -15.56
C GLN A 132 8.76 6.79 -14.35
N PHE A 133 7.77 6.01 -13.91
CA PHE A 133 7.95 5.04 -12.83
C PHE A 133 8.97 3.97 -13.22
N LYS A 134 8.88 3.41 -14.43
CA LYS A 134 9.85 2.45 -14.96
C LYS A 134 11.25 3.07 -15.08
N HIS A 135 11.35 4.33 -15.49
CA HIS A 135 12.63 5.04 -15.52
C HIS A 135 13.23 5.22 -14.12
N ALA A 136 12.40 5.43 -13.09
CA ALA A 136 12.86 5.62 -11.71
C ALA A 136 13.23 4.32 -10.98
N TYR A 137 12.47 3.25 -11.18
CA TYR A 137 12.58 2.01 -10.39
C TYR A 137 13.07 0.80 -11.19
N GLY A 138 13.21 0.92 -12.51
CA GLY A 138 13.56 -0.18 -13.40
C GLY A 138 12.49 -1.28 -13.43
N GLU A 139 12.91 -2.46 -13.86
CA GLU A 139 12.11 -3.69 -13.77
C GLU A 139 12.67 -4.57 -12.65
N LYS A 140 11.80 -5.03 -11.75
CA LYS A 140 12.14 -6.02 -10.72
C LYS A 140 11.42 -7.33 -11.06
N PRO A 141 12.11 -8.48 -11.06
CA PRO A 141 11.45 -9.77 -11.28
C PRO A 141 10.27 -9.94 -10.33
N ASN A 142 9.16 -10.44 -10.87
CA ASN A 142 7.92 -10.68 -10.14
C ASN A 142 7.24 -9.42 -9.55
N MET A 143 7.42 -8.25 -10.19
CA MET A 143 6.72 -7.04 -9.79
C MET A 143 5.21 -7.14 -9.99
N LEU A 144 4.46 -6.93 -8.90
CA LEU A 144 3.00 -6.88 -8.90
C LEU A 144 2.53 -5.44 -8.76
N LEU A 145 1.56 -5.06 -9.59
CA LEU A 145 0.94 -3.74 -9.56
C LEU A 145 -0.54 -3.86 -9.20
N PHE A 146 -0.94 -3.18 -8.12
CA PHE A 146 -2.32 -3.14 -7.66
C PHE A 146 -2.91 -1.75 -7.84
N ARG A 147 -4.01 -1.66 -8.59
CA ARG A 147 -4.80 -0.42 -8.68
C ARG A 147 -6.05 -0.54 -7.83
N THR A 148 -6.26 0.39 -6.91
CA THR A 148 -7.43 0.41 -6.02
C THR A 148 -8.59 1.16 -6.69
N GLY A 149 -9.37 0.48 -7.52
CA GLY A 149 -10.53 1.06 -8.22
C GLY A 149 -11.91 0.72 -7.63
N MET A 150 -11.97 -0.04 -6.53
CA MET A 150 -13.24 -0.62 -6.04
C MET A 150 -14.05 0.39 -5.23
N ARG A 151 -14.63 1.38 -5.92
CA ARG A 151 -15.52 2.40 -5.33
C ARG A 151 -16.86 1.82 -4.84
N PHE A 152 -17.30 0.69 -5.40
CA PHE A 152 -18.63 0.12 -5.18
C PHE A 152 -18.90 -0.39 -3.75
N MET A 153 -17.87 -0.73 -2.98
CA MET A 153 -18.05 -1.44 -1.70
C MET A 153 -18.30 -0.52 -0.49
N LYS A 154 -18.17 0.80 -0.65
CA LYS A 154 -18.29 1.76 0.47
C LYS A 154 -19.72 1.95 0.97
N GLY A 155 -20.74 1.54 0.20
CA GLY A 155 -22.16 1.71 0.55
C GLY A 155 -22.77 0.55 1.34
N HIS A 156 -22.15 -0.64 1.37
CA HIS A 156 -22.69 -1.84 2.02
C HIS A 156 -21.66 -2.45 2.98
N LEU A 157 -21.73 -2.09 4.27
CA LEU A 157 -20.79 -2.52 5.31
C LEU A 157 -20.61 -4.06 5.34
N LYS A 158 -21.71 -4.81 5.29
CA LYS A 158 -21.70 -6.28 5.32
C LYS A 158 -20.99 -6.91 4.10
N LEU A 159 -21.21 -6.35 2.90
CA LEU A 159 -20.52 -6.81 1.68
C LEU A 159 -19.03 -6.44 1.72
N SER A 160 -18.71 -5.25 2.24
CA SER A 160 -17.34 -4.80 2.43
C SER A 160 -16.55 -5.77 3.33
N GLU A 161 -17.09 -6.10 4.50
CA GLU A 161 -16.48 -7.06 5.43
C GLU A 161 -16.29 -8.44 4.81
N LEU A 162 -17.33 -8.97 4.14
CA LEU A 162 -17.26 -10.27 3.47
C LEU A 162 -16.24 -10.29 2.35
N TYR A 163 -16.12 -9.21 1.56
CA TYR A 163 -15.10 -9.12 0.53
C TYR A 163 -13.70 -9.10 1.10
N PHE A 164 -13.44 -8.30 2.15
CA PHE A 164 -12.12 -8.28 2.77
C PHE A 164 -11.76 -9.64 3.37
N ALA A 165 -12.73 -10.31 4.00
CA ALA A 165 -12.58 -11.67 4.46
C ALA A 165 -12.27 -12.62 3.28
N THR A 166 -13.05 -12.56 2.19
CA THR A 166 -12.86 -13.42 1.01
C THR A 166 -11.49 -13.19 0.36
N ALA A 167 -11.06 -11.94 0.25
CA ALA A 167 -9.77 -11.57 -0.32
C ALA A 167 -8.59 -12.12 0.48
N GLN A 168 -8.76 -12.28 1.80
CA GLN A 168 -7.74 -12.73 2.74
C GLN A 168 -7.77 -14.25 3.03
N SER A 169 -8.70 -15.00 2.44
CA SER A 169 -8.78 -16.45 2.64
C SER A 169 -7.46 -17.15 2.30
N TYR A 170 -7.06 -18.10 3.15
CA TYR A 170 -5.82 -18.86 2.96
C TYR A 170 -6.05 -20.17 2.20
N THR A 171 -7.28 -20.65 2.14
CA THR A 171 -7.66 -21.88 1.42
C THR A 171 -8.74 -21.60 0.39
N LEU A 172 -8.80 -22.44 -0.65
CA LEU A 172 -9.84 -22.36 -1.67
C LEU A 172 -11.22 -22.65 -1.07
N ASP A 173 -11.30 -23.52 -0.06
CA ASP A 173 -12.56 -23.83 0.62
C ASP A 173 -13.12 -22.59 1.35
N GLU A 174 -12.27 -21.91 2.13
CA GLU A 174 -12.66 -20.66 2.81
C GLU A 174 -13.06 -19.57 1.81
N PHE A 175 -12.35 -19.47 0.68
CA PHE A 175 -12.69 -18.54 -0.39
C PHE A 175 -14.04 -18.87 -1.02
N ASN A 176 -14.27 -20.13 -1.39
CA ASN A 176 -15.48 -20.59 -2.05
C ASN A 176 -16.72 -20.47 -1.14
N GLU A 177 -16.56 -20.71 0.15
CA GLU A 177 -17.61 -20.48 1.15
C GLU A 177 -17.98 -18.99 1.21
N ARG A 178 -16.98 -18.10 1.32
CA ARG A 178 -17.22 -16.65 1.49
C ARG A 178 -17.72 -15.99 0.21
N ILE A 179 -17.23 -16.38 -0.97
CA ILE A 179 -17.72 -15.84 -2.25
C ILE A 179 -19.17 -16.29 -2.52
N SER A 180 -19.58 -17.45 -1.99
CA SER A 180 -20.98 -17.91 -2.06
C SER A 180 -21.88 -17.04 -1.17
N LYS A 181 -21.43 -16.71 0.05
CA LYS A 181 -22.13 -15.73 0.93
C LYS A 181 -22.27 -14.35 0.30
N ILE A 182 -21.28 -13.90 -0.50
CA ILE A 182 -21.40 -12.67 -1.28
C ILE A 182 -22.52 -12.80 -2.32
N ALA A 183 -22.57 -13.93 -3.04
CA ALA A 183 -23.60 -14.19 -4.05
C ALA A 183 -25.03 -14.20 -3.49
N GLU A 184 -25.19 -14.74 -2.27
CA GLU A 184 -26.46 -14.77 -1.54
C GLU A 184 -26.97 -13.36 -1.19
N ILE A 185 -26.06 -12.41 -0.95
CA ILE A 185 -26.43 -11.02 -0.67
C ILE A 185 -26.67 -10.26 -1.99
N ASP A 186 -25.75 -10.39 -2.93
CA ASP A 186 -25.78 -9.69 -4.21
C ASP A 186 -25.04 -10.52 -5.29
N THR A 187 -25.83 -11.22 -6.11
CA THR A 187 -25.31 -12.06 -7.19
C THR A 187 -24.55 -11.24 -8.26
N PRO A 188 -25.04 -10.08 -8.74
CA PRO A 188 -24.27 -9.18 -9.60
C PRO A 188 -22.87 -8.85 -9.08
N VAL A 189 -22.71 -8.64 -7.76
CA VAL A 189 -21.39 -8.37 -7.16
C VAL A 189 -20.43 -9.56 -7.35
N LYS A 190 -20.88 -10.80 -7.20
CA LYS A 190 -20.03 -11.98 -7.46
C LYS A 190 -19.57 -12.05 -8.91
N ALA A 191 -20.47 -11.79 -9.86
CA ALA A 191 -20.12 -11.77 -11.29
C ALA A 191 -19.07 -10.69 -11.59
N TYR A 192 -19.28 -9.47 -11.08
CA TYR A 192 -18.31 -8.39 -11.20
C TYR A 192 -16.93 -8.75 -10.60
N LEU A 193 -16.90 -9.37 -9.42
CA LEU A 193 -15.66 -9.81 -8.78
C LEU A 193 -14.92 -10.88 -9.59
N TYR A 194 -15.67 -11.74 -10.30
CA TYR A 194 -15.13 -12.74 -11.21
C TYR A 194 -14.53 -12.07 -12.46
N ASP A 195 -15.23 -11.11 -13.05
CA ASP A 195 -14.80 -10.38 -14.25
C ASP A 195 -13.51 -9.56 -14.01
N ILE A 196 -13.33 -9.03 -12.81
CA ILE A 196 -12.04 -8.42 -12.41
C ILE A 196 -10.89 -9.44 -12.48
N GLY A 197 -11.19 -10.70 -12.17
CA GLY A 197 -10.25 -11.82 -12.04
C GLY A 197 -9.74 -11.98 -10.61
N TYR A 198 -10.04 -13.12 -9.98
CA TYR A 198 -9.69 -13.41 -8.58
C TYR A 198 -8.19 -13.32 -8.29
N HIS A 199 -7.34 -13.67 -9.25
CA HIS A 199 -5.88 -13.54 -9.14
C HIS A 199 -5.44 -12.10 -8.83
N ARG A 200 -6.23 -11.08 -9.19
CA ARG A 200 -5.90 -9.65 -8.97
C ARG A 200 -6.19 -9.17 -7.56
N TRP A 201 -7.13 -9.76 -6.83
CA TRP A 201 -7.56 -9.23 -5.53
C TRP A 201 -7.61 -10.27 -4.40
N SER A 202 -7.71 -11.56 -4.70
CA SER A 202 -7.70 -12.64 -3.70
C SER A 202 -6.29 -13.18 -3.46
N ARG A 203 -5.97 -13.50 -2.20
CA ARG A 203 -4.69 -14.08 -1.77
C ARG A 203 -4.50 -15.50 -2.32
N VAL A 204 -5.49 -16.37 -2.14
CA VAL A 204 -5.39 -17.79 -2.53
C VAL A 204 -5.33 -18.01 -4.05
N HIS A 205 -5.87 -17.07 -4.84
CA HIS A 205 -5.82 -17.12 -6.30
C HIS A 205 -4.64 -16.34 -6.90
N ALA A 206 -3.84 -15.67 -6.08
CA ALA A 206 -2.71 -14.89 -6.56
C ALA A 206 -1.65 -15.81 -7.16
N THR A 207 -1.16 -15.48 -8.35
CA THR A 207 -0.01 -16.17 -8.99
C THR A 207 1.31 -15.93 -8.26
N MET A 208 1.35 -14.92 -7.39
CA MET A 208 2.51 -14.50 -6.61
C MET A 208 2.05 -14.16 -5.19
N ASN A 209 2.87 -14.48 -4.19
CA ASN A 209 2.56 -14.22 -2.79
C ASN A 209 2.31 -12.72 -2.55
N LYS A 210 1.03 -12.38 -2.38
CA LYS A 210 0.62 -11.02 -2.01
C LYS A 210 1.06 -10.78 -0.58
N THR A 211 1.60 -9.59 -0.32
CA THR A 211 1.95 -9.18 1.04
C THR A 211 0.74 -9.28 1.96
N TRP A 212 1.03 -9.44 3.25
CA TRP A 212 0.04 -9.54 4.33
C TRP A 212 -1.00 -8.39 4.34
N THR A 213 -0.63 -7.22 3.82
CA THR A 213 -1.46 -6.01 3.87
C THR A 213 -2.21 -5.80 2.56
N MET A 214 -3.52 -5.58 2.68
CA MET A 214 -4.37 -5.25 1.54
C MET A 214 -3.97 -3.91 0.90
N PRO A 215 -3.93 -3.82 -0.45
CA PRO A 215 -3.67 -2.56 -1.16
C PRO A 215 -4.59 -1.40 -0.75
N SER A 216 -5.85 -1.69 -0.42
CA SER A 216 -6.83 -0.70 0.04
C SER A 216 -6.36 0.05 1.30
N ASN A 217 -5.78 -0.65 2.28
CA ASN A 217 -5.38 -0.05 3.54
C ASN A 217 -4.22 0.93 3.33
N ILE A 218 -3.28 0.59 2.45
CA ILE A 218 -2.17 1.46 2.07
C ILE A 218 -2.71 2.78 1.49
N VAL A 219 -3.67 2.64 0.59
CA VAL A 219 -4.28 3.76 -0.12
C VAL A 219 -5.12 4.63 0.80
N GLU A 220 -5.90 4.03 1.68
CA GLU A 220 -6.71 4.75 2.67
C GLU A 220 -5.84 5.55 3.64
N SER A 221 -4.76 4.95 4.16
CA SER A 221 -3.80 5.65 5.02
C SER A 221 -3.17 6.85 4.31
N LEU A 222 -2.72 6.68 3.07
CA LEU A 222 -2.11 7.78 2.30
C LEU A 222 -3.14 8.86 1.93
N ASN A 223 -4.37 8.48 1.63
CA ASN A 223 -5.47 9.41 1.34
C ASN A 223 -5.94 10.18 2.56
N ALA A 224 -5.87 9.57 3.75
CA ALA A 224 -6.16 10.25 5.00
C ALA A 224 -5.15 11.36 5.29
N VAL A 225 -3.85 11.10 5.14
CA VAL A 225 -2.81 12.11 5.43
C VAL A 225 -2.74 13.21 4.36
N THR A 226 -2.98 12.86 3.10
CA THR A 226 -2.98 13.84 1.98
C THR A 226 -4.32 14.57 1.83
N LYS A 227 -5.31 14.32 2.69
CA LYS A 227 -6.70 14.75 2.49
C LYS A 227 -6.83 16.26 2.24
N ASP A 228 -6.19 17.06 3.11
CA ASP A 228 -6.30 18.52 3.12
C ASP A 228 -5.25 19.17 2.21
N ALA A 229 -4.10 18.51 2.03
CA ALA A 229 -3.06 18.95 1.12
C ALA A 229 -3.58 19.11 -0.32
N ARG A 230 -4.58 18.31 -0.73
CA ARG A 230 -5.21 18.39 -2.06
C ARG A 230 -5.87 19.73 -2.39
N GLU A 231 -6.07 20.60 -1.41
CA GLU A 231 -6.60 21.96 -1.59
C GLU A 231 -5.49 23.01 -1.73
N LEU A 232 -4.23 22.62 -1.55
CA LEU A 232 -3.07 23.50 -1.70
C LEU A 232 -2.79 23.80 -3.17
N PRO A 233 -2.18 24.96 -3.48
CA PRO A 233 -1.61 25.22 -4.79
C PRO A 233 -0.48 24.22 -5.12
N VAL A 234 -0.13 24.09 -6.40
CA VAL A 234 0.65 22.97 -6.92
C VAL A 234 2.03 22.82 -6.28
N VAL A 235 2.78 23.91 -6.07
CA VAL A 235 4.11 23.87 -5.46
C VAL A 235 4.01 23.49 -3.98
N GLU A 236 3.07 24.09 -3.26
CA GLU A 236 2.81 23.83 -1.84
C GLU A 236 2.34 22.39 -1.60
N LEU A 237 1.60 21.82 -2.56
CA LEU A 237 1.22 20.41 -2.59
C LEU A 237 2.43 19.50 -2.80
N LEU A 238 3.31 19.79 -3.77
CA LEU A 238 4.53 19.02 -4.01
C LEU A 238 5.48 19.09 -2.81
N GLU A 239 5.55 20.25 -2.16
CA GLU A 239 6.33 20.49 -0.94
C GLU A 239 5.77 19.73 0.26
N TYR A 240 4.44 19.71 0.41
CA TYR A 240 3.78 18.87 1.41
C TYR A 240 4.12 17.38 1.19
N MET A 241 4.06 16.91 -0.06
CA MET A 241 4.42 15.52 -0.38
C MET A 241 5.90 15.25 -0.08
N ARG A 242 6.82 16.14 -0.47
CA ARG A 242 8.25 16.03 -0.18
C ARG A 242 8.51 15.87 1.33
N THR A 243 7.99 16.81 2.13
CA THR A 243 8.14 16.81 3.59
C THR A 243 7.48 15.60 4.26
N LEU A 244 6.35 15.13 3.75
CA LEU A 244 5.69 13.92 4.23
C LEU A 244 6.59 12.69 4.04
N LEU A 245 7.17 12.53 2.83
CA LEU A 245 8.08 11.43 2.53
C LEU A 245 9.34 11.47 3.40
N GLU A 246 9.92 12.66 3.61
CA GLU A 246 11.08 12.83 4.48
C GLU A 246 10.78 12.45 5.93
N ARG A 247 9.65 12.94 6.47
CA ARG A 247 9.25 12.62 7.84
C ARG A 247 9.10 11.12 8.03
N TRP A 248 8.40 10.43 7.13
CA TRP A 248 8.22 8.98 7.22
C TRP A 248 9.54 8.22 7.06
N THR A 249 10.45 8.71 6.21
CA THR A 249 11.78 8.12 6.05
C THR A 249 12.60 8.27 7.34
N ASN A 250 12.59 9.45 7.96
CA ASN A 250 13.29 9.70 9.21
C ASN A 250 12.71 8.91 10.40
N GLU A 251 11.39 8.87 10.53
CA GLU A 251 10.71 8.03 11.53
C GLU A 251 11.08 6.55 11.35
N LYS A 252 11.22 6.09 10.11
CA LYS A 252 11.69 4.74 9.82
C LYS A 252 13.12 4.51 10.26
N LEU A 253 14.07 5.37 9.89
CA LEU A 253 15.48 5.24 10.29
C LEU A 253 15.67 5.20 11.81
N LEU A 254 14.89 6.00 12.54
CA LEU A 254 14.89 5.96 14.00
C LEU A 254 14.36 4.62 14.54
N ASN A 255 13.30 4.09 13.92
CA ASN A 255 12.74 2.79 14.30
C ASN A 255 13.64 1.61 13.93
N THR A 256 14.36 1.65 12.80
CA THR A 256 15.27 0.57 12.39
C THR A 256 16.51 0.52 13.29
N ASN A 257 17.07 1.68 13.65
CA ASN A 257 18.16 1.77 14.64
C ASN A 257 17.79 1.21 16.02
N GLY A 258 16.52 1.29 16.41
CA GLY A 258 16.02 0.70 17.66
C GLY A 258 15.63 -0.79 17.56
N THR A 259 15.73 -1.43 16.40
CA THR A 259 15.28 -2.82 16.19
C THR A 259 16.45 -3.80 16.33
N PHE A 260 16.47 -4.56 17.42
CA PHE A 260 17.49 -5.59 17.70
C PHE A 260 17.03 -7.02 17.35
N THR A 261 15.79 -7.18 16.88
CA THR A 261 15.20 -8.48 16.53
C THR A 261 15.65 -8.97 15.16
N TYR A 262 15.59 -10.28 14.93
CA TYR A 262 15.92 -10.88 13.63
C TYR A 262 14.93 -10.46 12.54
N LEU A 263 13.64 -10.40 12.89
CA LEU A 263 12.56 -9.91 12.02
C LEU A 263 12.26 -8.44 12.31
N GLY A 264 11.74 -7.72 11.31
CA GLY A 264 11.17 -6.39 11.49
C GLY A 264 9.99 -6.40 12.47
N ARG A 265 9.72 -5.26 13.13
CA ARG A 265 8.80 -5.16 14.28
C ARG A 265 7.46 -5.87 14.09
N LYS A 266 6.77 -5.63 12.97
CA LYS A 266 5.46 -6.26 12.66
C LYS A 266 5.57 -7.78 12.59
N TYR A 267 6.53 -8.29 11.83
CA TYR A 267 6.70 -9.73 11.61
C TYR A 267 7.27 -10.44 12.83
N ASN A 268 8.07 -9.75 13.65
CA ASN A 268 8.52 -10.28 14.93
C ASN A 268 7.35 -10.48 15.90
N LYS A 269 6.46 -9.49 16.00
CA LYS A 269 5.24 -9.62 16.82
C LYS A 269 4.39 -10.80 16.35
N GLU A 270 4.12 -10.89 15.06
CA GLU A 270 3.38 -12.01 14.46
C GLU A 270 4.05 -13.36 14.75
N SER A 271 5.38 -13.43 14.64
CA SER A 271 6.14 -14.65 14.94
C SER A 271 6.02 -15.06 16.41
N GLU A 272 6.00 -14.13 17.36
CA GLU A 272 5.82 -14.45 18.79
C GLU A 272 4.38 -14.85 19.12
N ASP A 273 3.39 -14.21 18.50
CA ASP A 273 1.97 -14.61 18.61
C ASP A 273 1.77 -16.04 18.08
N ASN A 274 2.33 -16.35 16.89
CA ASN A 274 2.28 -17.68 16.31
C ASN A 274 3.04 -18.72 17.14
N LYS A 275 4.16 -18.33 17.76
CA LYS A 275 4.90 -19.20 18.67
C LYS A 275 4.09 -19.53 19.90
N THR A 276 3.37 -18.56 20.47
CA THR A 276 2.46 -18.76 21.60
C THR A 276 1.36 -19.76 21.23
N LEU A 277 0.70 -19.57 20.08
CA LEU A 277 -0.32 -20.50 19.58
C LEU A 277 0.23 -21.91 19.35
N SER A 278 1.47 -22.03 18.89
CA SER A 278 2.10 -23.34 18.65
C SER A 278 2.25 -24.19 19.92
N GLN A 279 2.31 -23.58 21.11
CA GLN A 279 2.62 -24.27 22.38
C GLN A 279 1.58 -25.32 22.76
N LYS A 280 0.30 -25.04 22.46
CA LYS A 280 -0.81 -25.97 22.76
C LYS A 280 -0.92 -27.14 21.78
N MET A 281 -0.20 -27.10 20.65
CA MET A 281 -0.37 -28.05 19.55
C MET A 281 0.47 -29.33 19.74
N ARG A 282 -0.09 -30.47 19.33
CA ARG A 282 0.61 -31.76 19.33
C ARG A 282 1.14 -32.09 17.93
N VAL A 283 2.34 -32.65 17.87
CA VAL A 283 3.01 -32.97 16.60
C VAL A 283 3.23 -34.48 16.49
N ARG A 284 2.96 -35.04 15.31
CA ARG A 284 3.34 -36.39 14.91
C ARG A 284 4.22 -36.29 13.68
N ALA A 285 5.48 -36.70 13.80
CA ALA A 285 6.37 -36.77 12.65
C ALA A 285 5.98 -37.97 11.78
N SER A 286 5.80 -37.73 10.48
CA SER A 286 5.61 -38.79 9.48
C SER A 286 6.91 -39.11 8.76
N THR A 287 7.71 -38.08 8.46
CA THR A 287 9.07 -38.19 7.92
C THR A 287 9.96 -37.11 8.53
N ASN A 288 11.20 -36.97 8.04
CA ASN A 288 12.09 -35.88 8.45
C ASN A 288 11.56 -34.48 8.11
N TYR A 289 10.74 -34.35 7.07
CA TYR A 289 10.25 -33.05 6.58
C TYR A 289 8.71 -32.93 6.65
N ILE A 290 7.98 -34.05 6.74
CA ILE A 290 6.51 -34.08 6.84
C ILE A 290 6.05 -34.33 8.27
N HIS A 291 5.19 -33.44 8.76
CA HIS A 291 4.63 -33.49 10.10
C HIS A 291 3.11 -33.32 10.05
N THR A 292 2.41 -34.07 10.89
CA THR A 292 0.99 -33.83 11.18
C THR A 292 0.89 -33.07 12.50
N VAL A 293 0.31 -31.88 12.46
CA VAL A 293 0.04 -31.08 13.67
C VAL A 293 -1.43 -31.13 14.00
N ILE A 294 -1.74 -31.42 15.25
CA ILE A 294 -3.10 -31.46 15.80
C ILE A 294 -3.28 -30.18 16.60
N ASP A 295 -4.16 -29.31 16.10
CA ASP A 295 -4.64 -28.11 16.79
C ASP A 295 -6.12 -28.35 17.14
N ASP A 296 -6.37 -28.60 18.43
CA ASP A 296 -7.64 -29.03 18.96
C ASP A 296 -8.20 -30.28 18.22
N VAL A 297 -9.24 -30.10 17.39
CA VAL A 297 -9.87 -31.18 16.60
C VAL A 297 -9.37 -31.27 15.15
N LYS A 298 -8.66 -30.23 14.68
CA LYS A 298 -8.21 -30.14 13.28
C LYS A 298 -6.80 -30.71 13.13
N ARG A 299 -6.54 -31.27 11.96
CA ARG A 299 -5.23 -31.83 11.59
C ARG A 299 -4.67 -31.05 10.41
N PHE A 300 -3.41 -30.65 10.53
CA PHE A 300 -2.70 -29.91 9.51
C PHE A 300 -1.47 -30.70 9.06
N ILE A 301 -1.23 -30.70 7.75
CA ILE A 301 -0.06 -31.34 7.14
C ILE A 301 0.96 -30.25 6.84
N ILE A 302 2.17 -30.41 7.38
CA ILE A 302 3.27 -29.46 7.22
C ILE A 302 4.39 -30.17 6.47
N CYS A 303 4.91 -29.52 5.43
CA CYS A 303 6.14 -29.89 4.77
C CYS A 303 7.16 -28.76 4.97
N LEU A 304 8.18 -29.01 5.80
CA LEU A 304 9.20 -28.00 6.13
C LEU A 304 10.12 -27.71 4.94
N GLU A 305 10.47 -28.73 4.15
CA GLU A 305 11.32 -28.61 2.96
C GLU A 305 10.71 -27.63 1.93
N ASN A 306 9.43 -27.80 1.63
CA ASN A 306 8.71 -26.94 0.68
C ASN A 306 8.11 -25.69 1.34
N LYS A 307 8.33 -25.46 2.64
CA LYS A 307 7.74 -24.37 3.42
C LYS A 307 6.21 -24.30 3.28
N ARG A 308 5.53 -25.45 3.28
CA ARG A 308 4.07 -25.56 3.09
C ARG A 308 3.36 -26.05 4.33
N CYS A 309 2.15 -25.54 4.53
CA CYS A 309 1.20 -26.02 5.52
C CYS A 309 -0.19 -26.07 4.86
N SER A 310 -0.99 -27.07 5.20
CA SER A 310 -2.37 -27.18 4.71
C SER A 310 -3.28 -26.03 5.18
N CYS A 311 -2.86 -25.23 6.16
CA CYS A 311 -3.57 -23.99 6.52
C CYS A 311 -3.31 -22.83 5.55
N GLY A 312 -2.46 -22.99 4.53
CA GLY A 312 -2.15 -21.96 3.54
C GLY A 312 -1.09 -20.93 3.98
N GLN A 313 -1.11 -20.52 5.25
CA GLN A 313 -0.30 -19.41 5.76
C GLN A 313 1.21 -19.55 5.50
N PHE A 314 1.81 -20.72 5.75
CA PHE A 314 3.27 -20.86 5.70
C PHE A 314 3.87 -20.50 4.33
N HIS A 315 3.19 -20.88 3.25
CA HIS A 315 3.69 -20.60 1.91
C HIS A 315 3.22 -19.24 1.38
N LEU A 316 1.99 -18.80 1.72
CA LEU A 316 1.42 -17.54 1.25
C LEU A 316 2.06 -16.33 1.93
N ASP A 317 2.33 -16.44 3.23
CA ASP A 317 2.92 -15.36 4.02
C ASP A 317 4.44 -15.40 4.00
N GLU A 318 5.04 -16.51 3.56
CA GLU A 318 6.49 -16.76 3.65
C GLU A 318 7.06 -16.52 5.06
N LEU A 319 6.24 -16.84 6.06
CA LEU A 319 6.54 -16.78 7.48
C LEU A 319 5.98 -18.06 8.13
N PRO A 320 6.73 -18.70 9.05
CA PRO A 320 6.22 -19.88 9.76
C PRO A 320 4.91 -19.60 10.50
N CYS A 321 3.84 -20.26 10.05
CA CYS A 321 2.56 -20.29 10.76
C CYS A 321 2.67 -21.05 12.10
N PRO A 322 1.67 -20.96 13.00
CA PRO A 322 1.69 -21.68 14.29
C PRO A 322 1.99 -23.17 14.16
N HIS A 323 1.43 -23.82 13.13
CA HIS A 323 1.64 -25.24 12.87
C HIS A 323 3.08 -25.54 12.43
N ALA A 324 3.66 -24.69 11.59
CA ALA A 324 5.05 -24.83 11.16
C ALA A 324 6.00 -24.63 12.35
N LEU A 325 5.72 -23.65 13.22
CA LEU A 325 6.48 -23.44 14.46
C LEU A 325 6.37 -24.62 15.43
N ALA A 326 5.19 -25.27 15.52
CA ALA A 326 5.05 -26.49 16.31
C ALA A 326 5.94 -27.62 15.78
N ALA A 327 5.96 -27.84 14.46
CA ALA A 327 6.83 -28.83 13.82
C ALA A 327 8.32 -28.51 14.01
N LEU A 328 8.72 -27.24 13.87
CA LEU A 328 10.10 -26.79 14.11
C LEU A 328 10.52 -26.98 15.57
N ARG A 329 9.63 -26.69 16.53
CA ARG A 329 9.87 -26.96 17.95
C ARG A 329 10.12 -28.43 18.20
N HIS A 330 9.32 -29.31 17.61
CA HIS A 330 9.50 -30.76 17.71
C HIS A 330 10.87 -31.22 17.20
N ARG A 331 11.38 -30.57 16.14
CA ARG A 331 12.73 -30.82 15.58
C ARG A 331 13.87 -30.07 16.27
N LYS A 332 13.57 -29.15 17.19
CA LYS A 332 14.53 -28.22 17.80
C LYS A 332 15.28 -27.37 16.76
N GLU A 333 14.60 -27.02 15.67
CA GLU A 333 15.16 -26.18 14.61
C GLU A 333 14.76 -24.71 14.78
N SER A 334 15.63 -23.81 14.33
CA SER A 334 15.36 -22.37 14.34
C SER A 334 14.44 -21.97 13.19
N TYR A 335 13.45 -21.12 13.48
CA TYR A 335 12.52 -20.61 12.47
C TYR A 335 13.17 -19.66 11.45
N LYS A 336 14.38 -19.14 11.74
CA LYS A 336 15.05 -18.12 10.92
C LYS A 336 15.28 -18.57 9.47
N ASN A 337 15.57 -19.85 9.24
CA ASN A 337 15.80 -20.42 7.90
C ASN A 337 14.53 -20.55 7.05
N TYR A 338 13.37 -20.32 7.67
CA TYR A 338 12.05 -20.55 7.10
C TYR A 338 11.29 -19.24 6.83
N CYS A 339 11.87 -18.08 7.14
CA CYS A 339 11.29 -16.77 6.87
C CYS A 339 11.76 -16.21 5.51
N SER A 340 10.96 -15.35 4.91
CA SER A 340 11.38 -14.53 3.78
C SER A 340 12.47 -13.53 4.19
N LEU A 341 13.48 -13.34 3.34
CA LEU A 341 14.53 -12.34 3.54
C LEU A 341 13.95 -10.92 3.68
N TYR A 342 12.84 -10.63 2.99
CA TYR A 342 12.12 -9.36 3.04
C TYR A 342 11.53 -9.01 4.41
N TYR A 343 11.56 -9.92 5.39
CA TYR A 343 11.11 -9.65 6.77
C TYR A 343 12.26 -9.49 7.74
N THR A 344 13.48 -9.74 7.30
CA THR A 344 14.66 -9.75 8.15
C THR A 344 15.21 -8.35 8.34
N ARG A 345 16.05 -8.21 9.37
CA ARG A 345 16.82 -7.00 9.63
C ARG A 345 17.67 -6.55 8.44
N GLU A 346 18.16 -7.48 7.62
CA GLU A 346 18.98 -7.17 6.43
C GLU A 346 18.18 -6.41 5.35
N SER A 347 16.84 -6.46 5.41
CA SER A 347 15.94 -5.68 4.56
C SER A 347 15.39 -4.42 5.24
N LEU A 348 15.91 -4.05 6.41
CA LEU A 348 15.62 -2.77 7.05
C LEU A 348 16.58 -1.70 6.50
N LEU A 349 16.04 -0.56 6.08
CA LEU A 349 16.81 0.63 5.70
C LEU A 349 17.53 1.27 6.87
#